data_AF-X1IVH5-F1
#
_entry.id   AF-X1IVH5-F1
#
_cell.length_a   1.000
_cell.length_b   1.000
_cell.length_c   1.000
_cell.angle_alpha   90.00
_cell.angle_beta   90.00
_cell.angle_gamma   90.00
#
_symmetry.space_group_name_H-M   'P 1'
#
loop_
_entity.id
_entity.type
_entity.pdbx_description
1 polymer ?
#
loop_
_entity_poly.entity_id
_entity_poly.type
_entity_poly.pdbx_seq_one_letter_code
_entity_poly.pdbx_strand_id
1 'polypeptide(L)'
;EICNNRVEGNDFGVELWNGASSYVHNNVIIDNMYTGVDMSSLANVINNTISNNGSGGVHGNGWGNCIVMNNIITGNSSYGIGTGTGWPPPIISYNDVWNNGVNYKNCSAGTGDISSDPLFIDEPNGDFHLQPISPCIDSGNPNSAYNDPDGSRNDMGAYGGPGAAVSTPEVSFTIPTQNELNVLYGTDVSAIFSVDMDSLTTNSLTFRAHGHLTGLHTGTVLYDSASKMATLNPDNDFTYGEVVTAILTKDIQSISGDSLRGFIWQFTSIVDGGSGVYNFFNTYTVGNAPISVISA
;
A
#
# COMPACT_ATOMS: atom_id res chain seq x y z
N GLU A 1 0.16 -24.31 -6.40
CA GLU A 1 0.54 -22.89 -6.36
C GLU A 1 0.94 -22.57 -4.93
N ILE A 2 2.02 -21.82 -4.74
CA ILE A 2 2.53 -21.39 -3.44
C ILE A 2 2.74 -19.88 -3.57
N CYS A 3 1.89 -19.09 -2.92
CA CYS A 3 1.96 -17.64 -3.04
C CYS A 3 1.50 -16.84 -1.84
N ASN A 4 2.03 -15.62 -1.70
CA ASN A 4 1.72 -14.69 -0.62
C ASN A 4 2.00 -15.28 0.78
N ASN A 5 3.05 -16.11 0.89
CA ASN A 5 3.49 -16.70 2.16
C ASN A 5 4.84 -16.12 2.60
N ARG A 6 5.06 -16.14 3.92
CA ARG A 6 6.38 -15.99 4.52
C ARG A 6 6.90 -17.37 4.95
N VAL A 7 8.06 -17.77 4.45
CA VAL A 7 8.70 -19.07 4.72
C VAL A 7 10.06 -18.82 5.35
N GLU A 8 10.14 -19.00 6.68
CA GLU A 8 11.26 -18.55 7.50
C GLU A 8 11.68 -19.58 8.55
N GLY A 9 12.98 -19.70 8.80
CA GLY A 9 13.53 -20.48 9.92
C GLY A 9 13.41 -22.00 9.79
N ASN A 10 13.24 -22.51 8.57
CA ASN A 10 13.18 -23.95 8.29
C ASN A 10 14.55 -24.50 7.88
N ASP A 11 14.68 -25.82 7.76
CA ASP A 11 15.87 -26.43 7.16
C ASP A 11 15.99 -26.03 5.67
N PHE A 12 14.94 -26.28 4.90
CA PHE A 12 14.80 -25.82 3.51
C PHE A 12 13.55 -24.95 3.39
N GLY A 13 13.57 -23.93 2.52
CA GLY A 13 12.41 -23.06 2.33
C GLY A 13 11.28 -23.77 1.58
N VAL A 14 11.42 -23.92 0.26
CA VAL A 14 10.46 -24.59 -0.61
C VAL A 14 11.16 -25.68 -1.41
N GLU A 15 10.77 -26.94 -1.18
CA GLU A 15 11.29 -28.09 -1.92
C GLU A 15 10.25 -28.67 -2.89
N LEU A 16 10.63 -28.87 -4.15
CA LEU A 16 9.75 -29.33 -5.22
C LEU A 16 10.19 -30.69 -5.76
N TRP A 17 9.42 -31.76 -5.50
CA TRP A 17 9.82 -33.16 -5.75
C TRP A 17 8.73 -33.92 -6.54
N ASN A 18 9.05 -35.16 -6.95
CA ASN A 18 8.10 -36.14 -7.51
C ASN A 18 7.32 -35.68 -8.76
N GLY A 19 7.95 -34.90 -9.64
CA GLY A 19 7.34 -34.45 -10.89
C GLY A 19 6.27 -33.37 -10.71
N ALA A 20 6.30 -32.62 -9.59
CA ALA A 20 5.47 -31.45 -9.43
C ALA A 20 5.72 -30.41 -10.54
N SER A 21 4.67 -29.68 -10.92
CA SER A 21 4.73 -28.51 -11.81
C SER A 21 4.24 -27.29 -11.01
N SER A 22 5.11 -26.80 -10.12
CA SER A 22 4.73 -25.80 -9.12
C SER A 22 4.93 -24.38 -9.65
N TYR A 23 3.98 -23.52 -9.31
CA TYR A 23 4.11 -22.08 -9.45
C TYR A 23 4.33 -21.48 -8.06
N VAL A 24 5.53 -20.93 -7.83
CA VAL A 24 5.99 -20.33 -6.58
C VAL A 24 6.15 -18.84 -6.84
N HIS A 25 5.27 -18.01 -6.31
CA HIS A 25 5.30 -16.58 -6.58
C HIS A 25 4.84 -15.71 -5.43
N ASN A 26 5.30 -14.47 -5.36
CA ASN A 26 4.92 -13.51 -4.33
C ASN A 26 5.15 -14.03 -2.90
N ASN A 27 6.21 -14.83 -2.68
CA ASN A 27 6.59 -15.29 -1.34
C ASN A 27 7.84 -14.55 -0.85
N VAL A 28 7.92 -14.39 0.47
CA VAL A 28 9.14 -13.99 1.18
C VAL A 28 9.76 -15.26 1.79
N ILE A 29 10.90 -15.71 1.25
CA ILE A 29 11.54 -16.98 1.60
C ILE A 29 12.93 -16.69 2.17
N ILE A 30 13.06 -16.74 3.49
CA ILE A 30 14.20 -16.13 4.18
C ILE A 30 14.72 -16.97 5.33
N ASP A 31 15.98 -16.76 5.71
CA ASP A 31 16.58 -17.30 6.95
C ASP A 31 16.38 -18.81 7.14
N ASN A 32 16.29 -19.57 6.04
CA ASN A 32 16.27 -21.03 6.08
C ASN A 32 17.72 -21.55 6.14
N MET A 33 17.94 -22.68 6.80
CA MET A 33 19.28 -23.23 7.04
C MET A 33 20.03 -23.60 5.75
N TYR A 34 19.30 -24.03 4.72
CA TYR A 34 19.85 -24.49 3.45
C TYR A 34 19.35 -23.63 2.28
N THR A 35 18.79 -24.24 1.24
CA THR A 35 18.37 -23.53 0.03
C THR A 35 16.98 -22.90 0.23
N GLY A 36 16.78 -21.68 -0.24
CA GLY A 36 15.48 -21.01 -0.24
C GLY A 36 14.46 -21.77 -1.10
N VAL A 37 14.75 -21.99 -2.38
CA VAL A 37 13.91 -22.79 -3.28
C VAL A 37 14.74 -23.87 -3.99
N ASP A 38 14.41 -25.14 -3.73
CA ASP A 38 15.00 -26.29 -4.41
C ASP A 38 14.03 -26.86 -5.46
N MET A 39 14.39 -26.70 -6.73
CA MET A 39 13.63 -27.17 -7.88
C MET A 39 14.15 -28.54 -8.33
N SER A 40 13.71 -29.60 -7.64
CA SER A 40 13.92 -31.00 -8.02
C SER A 40 12.85 -31.55 -8.98
N SER A 41 11.95 -30.68 -9.46
CA SER A 41 10.96 -30.91 -10.51
C SER A 41 10.72 -29.63 -11.33
N LEU A 42 9.84 -29.68 -12.35
CA LEU A 42 9.48 -28.49 -13.14
C LEU A 42 8.84 -27.41 -12.25
N ALA A 43 9.31 -26.18 -12.37
CA ALA A 43 8.85 -25.09 -11.52
C ALA A 43 8.98 -23.72 -12.19
N ASN A 44 8.05 -22.83 -11.86
CA ASN A 44 8.15 -21.40 -12.12
C ASN A 44 8.30 -20.68 -10.79
N VAL A 45 9.44 -20.04 -10.58
CA VAL A 45 9.76 -19.24 -9.41
C VAL A 45 9.78 -17.79 -9.87
N ILE A 46 8.69 -17.07 -9.63
CA ILE A 46 8.45 -15.74 -10.21
C ILE A 46 8.07 -14.73 -9.12
N ASN A 47 8.62 -13.52 -9.12
CA ASN A 47 8.23 -12.46 -8.17
C ASN A 47 8.33 -12.93 -6.69
N ASN A 48 9.43 -13.55 -6.28
CA ASN A 48 9.69 -13.86 -4.86
C ASN A 48 10.84 -13.00 -4.34
N THR A 49 10.86 -12.76 -3.03
CA THR A 49 12.03 -12.25 -2.33
C THR A 49 12.67 -13.40 -1.56
N ILE A 50 13.89 -13.77 -1.94
CA ILE A 50 14.61 -14.94 -1.43
C ILE A 50 15.93 -14.45 -0.79
N SER A 51 15.89 -14.22 0.52
CA SER A 51 16.98 -13.54 1.24
C SER A 51 17.63 -14.39 2.35
N ASN A 52 18.91 -14.19 2.62
CA ASN A 52 19.58 -14.66 3.85
C ASN A 52 19.48 -16.17 4.15
N ASN A 53 19.31 -17.02 3.13
CA ASN A 53 19.32 -18.47 3.35
C ASN A 53 20.78 -18.99 3.51
N GLY A 54 20.95 -20.02 4.33
CA GLY A 54 22.26 -20.56 4.72
C GLY A 54 23.01 -21.31 3.62
N SER A 55 22.38 -21.54 2.46
CA SER A 55 23.05 -22.05 1.26
C SER A 55 22.70 -21.24 -0.01
N GLY A 56 21.89 -21.80 -0.92
CA GLY A 56 21.50 -21.15 -2.17
C GLY A 56 20.19 -20.37 -2.04
N GLY A 57 19.99 -19.34 -2.85
CA GLY A 57 18.67 -18.74 -3.02
C GLY A 57 17.75 -19.68 -3.78
N VAL A 58 18.09 -19.96 -5.05
CA VAL A 58 17.37 -20.87 -5.93
C VAL A 58 18.32 -21.93 -6.50
N HIS A 59 17.96 -23.21 -6.35
CA HIS A 59 18.70 -24.34 -6.92
C HIS A 59 17.88 -25.08 -7.98
N GLY A 60 18.44 -25.24 -9.18
CA GLY A 60 17.86 -26.07 -10.24
C GLY A 60 18.57 -27.42 -10.35
N ASN A 61 17.80 -28.52 -10.34
CA ASN A 61 18.34 -29.88 -10.50
C ASN A 61 18.23 -30.41 -11.95
N GLY A 62 18.51 -29.55 -12.94
CA GLY A 62 18.66 -29.98 -14.33
C GLY A 62 17.39 -30.20 -15.14
N TRP A 63 16.25 -29.76 -14.64
CA TRP A 63 15.00 -29.65 -15.38
C TRP A 63 14.97 -28.36 -16.20
N GLY A 64 15.87 -28.20 -17.18
CA GLY A 64 16.21 -26.92 -17.86
C GLY A 64 15.09 -26.07 -18.48
N ASN A 65 13.82 -26.42 -18.29
CA ASN A 65 12.65 -25.59 -18.58
C ASN A 65 12.04 -24.90 -17.34
N CYS A 66 12.63 -25.04 -16.15
CA CYS A 66 12.20 -24.24 -14.99
C CYS A 66 12.43 -22.75 -15.27
N ILE A 67 11.55 -21.89 -14.80
CA ILE A 67 11.63 -20.44 -14.97
C ILE A 67 12.01 -19.80 -13.63
N VAL A 68 13.01 -18.93 -13.64
CA VAL A 68 13.39 -18.07 -12.51
C VAL A 68 13.38 -16.63 -13.00
N MET A 69 12.35 -15.87 -12.63
CA MET A 69 12.12 -14.54 -13.20
C MET A 69 11.54 -13.53 -12.21
N ASN A 70 11.86 -12.24 -12.34
CA ASN A 70 11.30 -11.17 -11.49
C ASN A 70 11.56 -11.35 -10.00
N ASN A 71 12.51 -12.20 -9.58
CA ASN A 71 12.80 -12.39 -8.17
C ASN A 71 13.85 -11.39 -7.69
N ILE A 72 13.81 -11.07 -6.40
CA ILE A 72 14.95 -10.49 -5.69
C ILE A 72 15.60 -11.62 -4.89
N ILE A 73 16.88 -11.88 -5.15
CA ILE A 73 17.64 -12.99 -4.56
C ILE A 73 18.93 -12.43 -3.98
N THR A 74 18.98 -12.31 -2.65
CA THR A 74 20.08 -11.61 -1.98
C THR A 74 20.51 -12.23 -0.66
N GLY A 75 21.71 -11.90 -0.17
CA GLY A 75 22.19 -12.32 1.14
C GLY A 75 22.39 -13.84 1.34
N ASN A 76 22.18 -14.67 0.31
CA ASN A 76 22.30 -16.12 0.46
C ASN A 76 23.77 -16.53 0.57
N SER A 77 24.08 -17.37 1.57
CA SER A 77 25.46 -17.58 2.03
C SER A 77 26.38 -18.23 1.00
N SER A 78 25.85 -19.10 0.14
CA SER A 78 26.64 -19.81 -0.88
C SER A 78 26.46 -19.25 -2.28
N TYR A 79 25.21 -19.13 -2.76
CA TYR A 79 24.94 -18.58 -4.09
C TYR A 79 23.52 -18.03 -4.23
N GLY A 80 23.30 -17.14 -5.20
CA GLY A 80 21.96 -16.64 -5.54
C GLY A 80 21.18 -17.70 -6.34
N ILE A 81 21.45 -17.79 -7.64
CA ILE A 81 20.88 -18.81 -8.52
C ILE A 81 21.96 -19.84 -8.87
N GLY A 82 21.64 -21.13 -8.79
CA GLY A 82 22.61 -22.16 -9.16
C GLY A 82 22.01 -23.46 -9.67
N THR A 83 22.86 -24.25 -10.32
CA THR A 83 22.53 -25.61 -10.77
C THR A 83 23.67 -26.58 -10.44
N GLY A 84 23.38 -27.88 -10.48
CA GLY A 84 24.40 -28.93 -10.39
C GLY A 84 25.39 -28.86 -11.56
N THR A 85 26.61 -29.37 -11.37
CA THR A 85 27.63 -29.41 -12.43
C THR A 85 27.17 -30.27 -13.61
N GLY A 86 27.21 -29.72 -14.82
CA GLY A 86 26.84 -30.44 -16.06
C GLY A 86 25.34 -30.51 -16.33
N TRP A 87 24.50 -29.94 -15.46
CA TRP A 87 23.06 -29.85 -15.66
C TRP A 87 22.68 -28.54 -16.37
N PRO A 88 21.64 -28.54 -17.22
CA PRO A 88 21.17 -27.31 -17.82
C PRO A 88 20.64 -26.36 -16.73
N PRO A 89 20.97 -25.06 -16.80
CA PRO A 89 20.40 -24.07 -15.88
C PRO A 89 18.90 -23.88 -16.16
N PRO A 90 18.15 -23.30 -15.21
CA PRO A 90 16.81 -22.80 -15.50
C PRO A 90 16.85 -21.66 -16.54
N ILE A 91 15.69 -21.29 -17.07
CA ILE A 91 15.49 -20.07 -17.84
C ILE A 91 15.49 -18.90 -16.85
N ILE A 92 16.53 -18.08 -16.90
CA ILE A 92 16.76 -16.96 -15.99
C ILE A 92 16.51 -15.64 -16.74
N SER A 93 15.78 -14.71 -16.14
CA SER A 93 15.54 -13.37 -16.69
C SER A 93 14.94 -12.41 -15.68
N TYR A 94 15.27 -11.12 -15.76
CA TYR A 94 14.65 -10.05 -14.96
C TYR A 94 14.69 -10.28 -13.44
N ASN A 95 15.74 -10.89 -12.89
CA ASN A 95 15.93 -11.00 -11.45
C ASN A 95 16.95 -9.96 -10.97
N ASP A 96 16.82 -9.50 -9.73
CA ASP A 96 17.92 -8.87 -9.03
C ASP A 96 18.64 -9.94 -8.20
N VAL A 97 19.88 -10.23 -8.57
CA VAL A 97 20.70 -11.22 -7.89
C VAL A 97 21.93 -10.52 -7.36
N TRP A 98 21.90 -10.16 -6.08
CA TRP A 98 22.86 -9.25 -5.46
C TRP A 98 23.35 -9.74 -4.11
N ASN A 99 24.62 -9.45 -3.77
CA ASN A 99 25.21 -9.71 -2.45
C ASN A 99 25.02 -11.15 -1.91
N ASN A 100 25.05 -12.15 -2.80
CA ASN A 100 25.13 -13.56 -2.41
C ASN A 100 26.60 -13.99 -2.38
N GLY A 101 26.91 -15.16 -1.77
CA GLY A 101 28.26 -15.73 -1.78
C GLY A 101 28.89 -15.75 -3.18
N VAL A 102 28.12 -16.21 -4.17
CA VAL A 102 28.26 -15.86 -5.59
C VAL A 102 26.88 -15.68 -6.21
N ASN A 103 26.65 -14.67 -7.06
CA ASN A 103 25.30 -14.46 -7.61
C ASN A 103 24.83 -15.63 -8.49
N TYR A 104 25.74 -16.23 -9.28
CA TYR A 104 25.43 -17.34 -10.18
C TYR A 104 26.42 -18.49 -10.01
N LYS A 105 25.92 -19.71 -9.81
CA LYS A 105 26.73 -20.93 -9.67
C LYS A 105 26.41 -21.95 -10.77
N ASN A 106 27.41 -22.26 -11.62
CA ASN A 106 27.26 -23.13 -12.80
C ASN A 106 26.23 -22.63 -13.82
N CYS A 107 25.88 -21.35 -13.76
CA CYS A 107 25.01 -20.64 -14.69
C CYS A 107 25.51 -19.19 -14.81
N SER A 108 24.86 -18.41 -15.65
CA SER A 108 25.13 -16.99 -15.84
C SER A 108 23.86 -16.17 -15.68
N ALA A 109 24.02 -14.86 -15.50
CA ALA A 109 22.91 -13.92 -15.56
C ALA A 109 22.11 -14.07 -16.86
N GLY A 110 20.80 -13.94 -16.72
CA GLY A 110 19.82 -13.93 -17.79
C GLY A 110 19.60 -12.55 -18.41
N THR A 111 18.62 -12.49 -19.31
CA THR A 111 18.22 -11.21 -19.92
C THR A 111 17.53 -10.33 -18.87
N GLY A 112 17.94 -9.08 -18.76
CA GLY A 112 17.30 -8.12 -17.86
C GLY A 112 17.59 -8.34 -16.38
N ASP A 113 18.41 -9.34 -16.03
CA ASP A 113 18.90 -9.48 -14.66
C ASP A 113 19.76 -8.27 -14.28
N ILE A 114 19.62 -7.83 -13.04
CA ILE A 114 20.44 -6.81 -12.41
C ILE A 114 21.17 -7.41 -11.20
N SER A 115 22.10 -6.65 -10.65
CA SER A 115 22.84 -7.01 -9.43
C SER A 115 23.12 -5.71 -8.68
N SER A 116 22.13 -5.22 -7.96
CA SER A 116 22.20 -3.97 -7.20
C SER A 116 21.54 -4.12 -5.84
N ASP A 117 21.81 -3.20 -4.92
CA ASP A 117 21.14 -3.20 -3.63
C ASP A 117 19.63 -3.01 -3.86
N PRO A 118 18.76 -3.94 -3.42
CA PRO A 118 17.31 -3.80 -3.57
C PRO A 118 16.72 -2.61 -2.83
N LEU A 119 17.46 -2.01 -1.87
CA LEU A 119 16.98 -0.91 -1.05
C LEU A 119 15.65 -1.25 -0.35
N PHE A 120 15.65 -2.31 0.46
CA PHE A 120 14.50 -2.64 1.30
C PHE A 120 14.23 -1.56 2.35
N ILE A 121 12.97 -1.40 2.75
CA ILE A 121 12.57 -0.43 3.79
C ILE A 121 13.22 -0.81 5.13
N ASP A 122 13.08 -2.06 5.57
CA ASP A 122 13.62 -2.54 6.86
C ASP A 122 13.85 -4.05 6.88
N GLU A 123 14.81 -4.51 6.06
CA GLU A 123 15.20 -5.94 5.99
C GLU A 123 15.51 -6.56 7.36
N PRO A 124 16.26 -5.92 8.28
CA PRO A 124 16.57 -6.51 9.59
C PRO A 124 15.35 -6.85 10.45
N ASN A 125 14.23 -6.13 10.26
CA ASN A 125 12.97 -6.42 10.93
C ASN A 125 11.97 -7.19 10.04
N GLY A 126 12.42 -7.64 8.87
CA GLY A 126 11.67 -8.49 7.96
C GLY A 126 10.74 -7.74 7.01
N ASP A 127 10.90 -6.43 6.85
CA ASP A 127 10.17 -5.62 5.87
C ASP A 127 10.96 -5.54 4.55
N PHE A 128 10.49 -6.32 3.58
CA PHE A 128 11.08 -6.44 2.26
C PHE A 128 10.36 -5.61 1.19
N HIS A 129 9.53 -4.64 1.58
CA HIS A 129 9.05 -3.63 0.64
C HIS A 129 10.23 -2.78 0.15
N LEU A 130 10.11 -2.25 -1.06
CA LEU A 130 11.15 -1.47 -1.71
C LEU A 130 11.04 0.01 -1.32
N GLN A 131 12.18 0.65 -1.10
CA GLN A 131 12.23 2.11 -1.02
C GLN A 131 11.92 2.73 -2.40
N PRO A 132 11.36 3.95 -2.48
CA PRO A 132 10.94 4.57 -3.75
C PRO A 132 12.02 4.75 -4.82
N ILE A 133 13.30 4.63 -4.47
CA ILE A 133 14.44 4.76 -5.39
C ILE A 133 15.11 3.41 -5.71
N SER A 134 14.50 2.30 -5.30
CA SER A 134 15.01 0.96 -5.52
C SER A 134 15.25 0.69 -7.02
N PRO A 135 16.38 0.05 -7.39
CA PRO A 135 16.61 -0.39 -8.76
C PRO A 135 15.67 -1.55 -9.18
N CYS A 136 14.94 -2.14 -8.24
CA CYS A 136 13.96 -3.20 -8.51
C CYS A 136 12.60 -2.68 -8.96
N ILE A 137 12.31 -1.39 -8.74
CA ILE A 137 11.05 -0.76 -9.17
C ILE A 137 11.02 -0.64 -10.70
N ASP A 138 9.88 -0.98 -11.30
CA ASP A 138 9.58 -0.93 -12.74
C ASP A 138 10.62 -1.65 -13.62
N SER A 139 11.31 -2.65 -13.06
CA SER A 139 12.52 -3.24 -13.66
C SER A 139 12.38 -4.72 -14.02
N GLY A 140 11.29 -5.38 -13.60
CA GLY A 140 10.94 -6.76 -13.96
C GLY A 140 10.56 -6.94 -15.43
N ASN A 141 9.96 -8.06 -15.79
CA ASN A 141 9.60 -8.37 -17.19
C ASN A 141 8.72 -7.25 -17.81
N PRO A 142 9.09 -6.66 -18.97
CA PRO A 142 8.36 -5.55 -19.58
C PRO A 142 7.06 -5.95 -20.29
N ASN A 143 6.75 -7.23 -20.39
CA ASN A 143 5.49 -7.68 -20.97
C ASN A 143 4.33 -7.34 -20.03
N SER A 144 3.29 -6.68 -20.55
CA SER A 144 2.15 -6.20 -19.79
C SER A 144 1.36 -7.28 -19.05
N ALA A 145 1.53 -8.56 -19.41
CA ALA A 145 0.97 -9.68 -18.65
C ALA A 145 1.58 -9.83 -17.24
N TYR A 146 2.74 -9.21 -16.98
CA TYR A 146 3.42 -9.21 -15.69
C TYR A 146 3.33 -7.88 -14.96
N ASN A 147 2.63 -6.89 -15.50
CA ASN A 147 2.49 -5.59 -14.86
C ASN A 147 1.90 -5.71 -13.44
N ASP A 148 2.25 -4.75 -12.60
CA ASP A 148 1.68 -4.60 -11.28
C ASP A 148 0.18 -4.26 -11.36
N PRO A 149 -0.59 -4.45 -10.28
CA PRO A 149 -2.02 -4.18 -10.26
C PRO A 149 -2.43 -2.74 -10.60
N ASP A 150 -1.53 -1.76 -10.42
CA ASP A 150 -1.73 -0.36 -10.81
C ASP A 150 -1.46 -0.09 -12.32
N GLY A 151 -0.94 -1.10 -13.03
CA GLY A 151 -0.61 -1.07 -14.45
C GLY A 151 0.81 -0.65 -14.77
N SER A 152 1.64 -0.30 -13.78
CA SER A 152 3.08 -0.05 -13.96
C SER A 152 3.81 -1.32 -14.41
N ARG A 153 5.08 -1.18 -14.79
CA ARG A 153 5.87 -2.36 -15.17
C ARG A 153 6.21 -3.11 -13.89
N ASN A 154 6.19 -4.45 -13.97
CA ASN A 154 6.52 -5.35 -12.87
C ASN A 154 7.70 -4.86 -12.00
N ASP A 155 7.45 -4.65 -10.72
CA ASP A 155 8.48 -4.57 -9.69
C ASP A 155 9.07 -5.95 -9.42
N MET A 156 10.39 -6.07 -9.33
CA MET A 156 11.00 -7.34 -8.93
C MET A 156 10.72 -7.62 -7.45
N GLY A 157 10.62 -8.91 -7.09
CA GLY A 157 10.46 -9.36 -5.70
C GLY A 157 9.03 -9.74 -5.30
N ALA A 158 8.86 -10.05 -4.02
CA ALA A 158 7.62 -10.62 -3.45
C ALA A 158 6.39 -9.74 -3.60
N TYR A 159 6.58 -8.42 -3.66
CA TYR A 159 5.50 -7.44 -3.67
C TYR A 159 5.18 -6.87 -5.06
N GLY A 160 5.85 -7.36 -6.11
CA GLY A 160 5.56 -6.96 -7.47
C GLY A 160 4.90 -8.05 -8.32
N GLY A 161 4.57 -7.69 -9.54
CA GLY A 161 3.82 -8.48 -10.49
C GLY A 161 2.32 -8.61 -10.20
N PRO A 162 1.61 -9.35 -11.07
CA PRO A 162 0.15 -9.41 -11.04
C PRO A 162 -0.41 -10.13 -9.81
N GLY A 163 0.43 -10.87 -9.08
CA GLY A 163 0.08 -11.57 -7.86
C GLY A 163 0.40 -10.77 -6.58
N ALA A 164 0.92 -9.55 -6.71
CA ALA A 164 1.20 -8.67 -5.59
C ALA A 164 -0.06 -8.50 -4.72
N ALA A 165 0.08 -8.79 -3.43
CA ALA A 165 -0.97 -8.57 -2.46
C ALA A 165 -1.15 -7.06 -2.26
N VAL A 166 -2.13 -6.48 -2.94
CA VAL A 166 -2.45 -5.06 -2.78
C VAL A 166 -3.07 -4.87 -1.40
N SER A 167 -2.40 -4.09 -0.55
CA SER A 167 -2.96 -3.67 0.74
C SER A 167 -3.66 -2.33 0.57
N THR A 168 -4.60 -2.27 -0.39
CA THR A 168 -5.22 -1.00 -0.82
C THR A 168 -5.66 -0.21 0.42
N PRO A 169 -5.09 0.97 0.66
CA PRO A 169 -5.45 1.74 1.84
C PRO A 169 -6.92 2.13 1.76
N GLU A 170 -7.62 1.98 2.87
CA GLU A 170 -9.03 2.32 3.01
C GLU A 170 -9.21 3.26 4.22
N VAL A 171 -10.16 4.17 4.13
CA VAL A 171 -10.57 5.00 5.27
C VAL A 171 -11.50 4.17 6.15
N SER A 172 -11.00 3.79 7.33
CA SER A 172 -11.73 2.99 8.32
C SER A 172 -12.68 3.84 9.17
N PHE A 173 -12.32 5.09 9.45
CA PHE A 173 -13.13 6.00 10.27
C PHE A 173 -12.81 7.47 9.96
N THR A 174 -13.76 8.38 10.21
CA THR A 174 -13.57 9.83 10.05
C THR A 174 -14.06 10.58 11.28
N ILE A 175 -13.43 11.71 11.58
CA ILE A 175 -13.83 12.65 12.62
C ILE A 175 -13.79 14.05 12.00
N PRO A 176 -14.90 14.80 11.95
CA PRO A 176 -16.26 14.36 12.20
C PRO A 176 -16.66 13.18 11.32
N THR A 177 -17.64 12.43 11.82
CA THR A 177 -18.20 11.28 11.11
C THR A 177 -18.98 11.73 9.86
N GLN A 178 -19.15 10.83 8.90
CA GLN A 178 -19.93 11.11 7.69
C GLN A 178 -21.35 11.58 8.05
N ASN A 179 -21.71 12.75 7.54
CA ASN A 179 -22.98 13.47 7.76
C ASN A 179 -23.24 13.90 9.21
N GLU A 180 -22.20 14.03 10.04
CA GLU A 180 -22.36 14.55 11.40
C GLU A 180 -22.94 15.96 11.38
N LEU A 181 -23.86 16.25 12.31
CA LEU A 181 -24.52 17.55 12.45
C LEU A 181 -24.05 18.23 13.73
N ASN A 182 -24.12 19.56 13.75
CA ASN A 182 -23.79 20.38 14.93
C ASN A 182 -22.33 20.22 15.39
N VAL A 183 -21.42 20.04 14.43
CA VAL A 183 -19.98 19.97 14.69
C VAL A 183 -19.46 21.34 15.10
N LEU A 184 -18.62 21.42 16.13
CA LEU A 184 -18.02 22.70 16.53
C LEU A 184 -17.19 23.31 15.38
N TYR A 185 -17.32 24.61 15.19
CA TYR A 185 -16.76 25.31 14.04
C TYR A 185 -15.21 25.29 13.98
N GLY A 186 -14.53 25.17 15.12
CA GLY A 186 -13.07 25.03 15.21
C GLY A 186 -12.60 23.60 15.39
N THR A 187 -13.33 22.61 14.86
CA THR A 187 -12.90 21.20 14.96
C THR A 187 -11.83 20.87 13.93
N ASP A 188 -10.88 20.04 14.35
CA ASP A 188 -9.99 19.35 13.42
C ASP A 188 -10.76 18.29 12.63
N VAL A 189 -10.27 18.00 11.42
CA VAL A 189 -10.82 17.00 10.50
C VAL A 189 -9.82 15.86 10.36
N SER A 190 -10.20 14.65 10.76
CA SER A 190 -9.34 13.47 10.79
C SER A 190 -9.90 12.29 10.00
N ALA A 191 -8.99 11.46 9.51
CA ALA A 191 -9.28 10.17 8.89
C ALA A 191 -8.32 9.10 9.43
N ILE A 192 -8.87 7.92 9.75
CA ILE A 192 -8.12 6.74 10.20
C ILE A 192 -8.07 5.73 9.06
N PHE A 193 -6.90 5.16 8.79
CA PHE A 193 -6.68 4.23 7.68
C PHE A 193 -6.55 2.78 8.12
N SER A 194 -6.83 1.85 7.19
CA SER A 194 -6.69 0.39 7.40
C SER A 194 -5.22 -0.03 7.56
N VAL A 195 -4.32 0.65 6.86
CA VAL A 195 -2.86 0.41 6.82
C VAL A 195 -2.10 1.66 7.25
N ASP A 196 -0.79 1.50 7.49
CA ASP A 196 0.07 2.64 7.76
C ASP A 196 0.32 3.43 6.46
N MET A 197 0.28 4.76 6.54
CA MET A 197 0.35 5.66 5.39
C MET A 197 1.70 6.37 5.32
N ASP A 198 2.15 6.68 4.11
CA ASP A 198 3.32 7.53 3.95
C ASP A 198 2.97 8.98 4.34
N SER A 199 3.59 9.46 5.42
CA SER A 199 3.45 10.82 5.91
C SER A 199 3.88 11.90 4.89
N LEU A 200 4.75 11.57 3.93
CA LEU A 200 5.18 12.50 2.88
C LEU A 200 4.06 12.74 1.85
N THR A 201 3.24 11.73 1.57
CA THR A 201 2.11 11.82 0.64
C THR A 201 0.81 12.23 1.34
N THR A 202 0.74 12.12 2.68
CA THR A 202 -0.40 12.54 3.50
C THR A 202 -0.20 13.97 4.03
N ASN A 203 -0.51 14.98 3.22
CA ASN A 203 -0.19 16.38 3.52
C ASN A 203 -1.32 17.33 3.08
N SER A 204 -1.12 18.65 3.22
CA SER A 204 -2.14 19.67 2.90
C SER A 204 -2.50 19.79 1.41
N LEU A 205 -1.71 19.20 0.51
CA LEU A 205 -2.06 19.08 -0.90
C LEU A 205 -3.01 17.90 -1.16
N THR A 206 -2.99 16.87 -0.33
CA THR A 206 -3.73 15.62 -0.58
C THR A 206 -4.89 15.40 0.39
N PHE A 207 -4.88 16.07 1.55
CA PHE A 207 -5.99 16.12 2.50
C PHE A 207 -6.47 17.58 2.68
N ARG A 208 -7.70 17.86 2.24
CA ARG A 208 -8.28 19.22 2.21
C ARG A 208 -9.71 19.24 2.75
N ALA A 209 -10.15 20.41 3.23
CA ALA A 209 -11.53 20.67 3.60
C ALA A 209 -12.09 21.86 2.79
N HIS A 210 -13.34 21.76 2.35
CA HIS A 210 -14.05 22.80 1.63
C HIS A 210 -15.38 23.12 2.31
N GLY A 211 -15.51 24.33 2.85
CA GLY A 211 -16.79 24.86 3.30
C GLY A 211 -17.63 25.28 2.10
N HIS A 212 -18.93 24.95 2.11
CA HIS A 212 -19.84 25.31 1.03
C HIS A 212 -20.00 26.83 0.86
N LEU A 213 -19.80 27.60 1.93
CA LEU A 213 -19.94 29.05 1.93
C LEU A 213 -18.59 29.76 1.83
N THR A 214 -17.58 29.22 2.50
CA THR A 214 -16.24 29.84 2.67
C THR A 214 -15.21 29.37 1.65
N GLY A 215 -15.43 28.25 0.96
CA GLY A 215 -14.50 27.68 0.00
C GLY A 215 -13.43 26.79 0.63
N LEU A 216 -12.21 26.78 0.07
CA LEU A 216 -11.11 25.93 0.54
C LEU A 216 -10.61 26.42 1.92
N HIS A 217 -10.61 25.52 2.90
CA HIS A 217 -9.89 25.69 4.15
C HIS A 217 -8.51 25.07 4.02
N THR A 218 -7.48 25.91 4.05
CA THR A 218 -6.10 25.46 4.23
C THR A 218 -5.85 25.09 5.68
N GLY A 219 -4.78 24.35 5.94
CA GLY A 219 -4.42 23.95 7.29
C GLY A 219 -3.17 23.09 7.33
N THR A 220 -2.76 22.76 8.56
CA THR A 220 -1.66 21.82 8.79
C THR A 220 -2.22 20.40 8.84
N VAL A 221 -1.59 19.48 8.10
CA VAL A 221 -1.91 18.05 8.14
C VAL A 221 -0.80 17.33 8.88
N LEU A 222 -1.17 16.56 9.91
CA LEU A 222 -0.27 15.69 10.67
C LEU A 222 -0.74 14.25 10.54
N TYR A 223 0.21 13.33 10.39
CA TYR A 223 -0.05 11.90 10.40
C TYR A 223 0.60 11.24 11.62
N ASP A 224 -0.19 10.46 12.36
CA ASP A 224 0.25 9.63 13.48
C ASP A 224 0.14 8.14 13.09
N SER A 225 1.29 7.48 12.90
CA SER A 225 1.36 6.06 12.50
C SER A 225 0.88 5.11 13.61
N ALA A 226 0.94 5.50 14.88
CA ALA A 226 0.49 4.64 15.98
C ALA A 226 -1.03 4.46 15.97
N SER A 227 -1.76 5.52 15.61
CA SER A 227 -3.22 5.50 15.45
C SER A 227 -3.67 5.38 13.99
N LYS A 228 -2.74 5.36 13.03
CA LYS A 228 -2.96 5.44 11.58
C LYS A 228 -3.87 6.61 11.20
N MET A 229 -3.70 7.75 11.86
CA MET A 229 -4.63 8.87 11.78
C MET A 229 -3.98 10.08 11.13
N ALA A 230 -4.56 10.56 10.02
CA ALA A 230 -4.28 11.89 9.50
C ALA A 230 -5.24 12.89 10.13
N THR A 231 -4.73 14.06 10.53
CA THR A 231 -5.52 15.16 11.09
C THR A 231 -5.17 16.47 10.39
N LEU A 232 -6.17 17.09 9.77
CA LEU A 232 -6.15 18.44 9.23
C LEU A 232 -6.67 19.40 10.30
N ASN A 233 -5.82 20.33 10.73
CA ASN A 233 -6.22 21.48 11.54
C ASN A 233 -6.36 22.71 10.61
N PRO A 234 -7.59 23.19 10.33
CA PRO A 234 -7.84 24.35 9.49
C PRO A 234 -7.20 25.63 10.06
N ASP A 235 -6.53 26.44 9.22
CA ASP A 235 -5.96 27.73 9.65
C ASP A 235 -7.03 28.74 10.07
N ASN A 236 -8.23 28.60 9.48
CA ASN A 236 -9.42 29.36 9.83
C ASN A 236 -10.56 28.39 10.11
N ASP A 237 -11.24 28.63 11.23
CA ASP A 237 -12.44 27.94 11.63
C ASP A 237 -13.55 27.99 10.55
N PHE A 238 -14.41 26.98 10.56
CA PHE A 238 -15.61 26.92 9.74
C PHE A 238 -16.63 28.00 10.14
N THR A 239 -17.51 28.37 9.23
CA THR A 239 -18.65 29.25 9.49
C THR A 239 -19.85 28.46 10.01
N TYR A 240 -20.68 29.13 10.80
CA TYR A 240 -21.90 28.53 11.35
C TYR A 240 -22.83 27.98 10.27
N GLY A 241 -23.32 26.75 10.49
CA GLY A 241 -24.32 26.12 9.63
C GLY A 241 -23.82 25.69 8.25
N GLU A 242 -22.53 25.85 7.97
CA GLU A 242 -22.01 25.44 6.67
C GLU A 242 -21.80 23.93 6.59
N VAL A 243 -22.01 23.39 5.39
CA VAL A 243 -21.63 22.02 5.07
C VAL A 243 -20.16 22.05 4.65
N VAL A 244 -19.34 21.28 5.34
CA VAL A 244 -17.92 21.11 5.05
C VAL A 244 -17.72 19.77 4.34
N THR A 245 -17.04 19.77 3.21
CA THR A 245 -16.63 18.59 2.46
C THR A 245 -15.13 18.36 2.65
N ALA A 246 -14.76 17.24 3.24
CA ALA A 246 -13.38 16.79 3.36
C ALA A 246 -13.02 15.87 2.20
N ILE A 247 -11.79 16.01 1.69
CA ILE A 247 -11.30 15.35 0.48
C ILE A 247 -9.91 14.77 0.77
N LEU A 248 -9.78 13.47 0.55
CA LEU A 248 -8.53 12.73 0.47
C LEU A 248 -8.31 12.33 -0.99
N THR A 249 -7.20 12.75 -1.58
CA THR A 249 -6.90 12.44 -2.98
C THR A 249 -6.32 11.03 -3.14
N LYS A 250 -6.23 10.58 -4.40
CA LYS A 250 -5.59 9.30 -4.74
C LYS A 250 -4.06 9.33 -4.67
N ASP A 251 -3.46 10.51 -4.50
CA ASP A 251 -2.01 10.66 -4.43
C ASP A 251 -1.47 10.33 -3.04
N ILE A 252 -2.36 10.07 -2.07
CA ILE A 252 -2.00 9.52 -0.76
C ILE A 252 -1.64 8.04 -0.95
N GLN A 253 -0.48 7.64 -0.46
CA GLN A 253 0.04 6.27 -0.57
C GLN A 253 0.24 5.63 0.81
N SER A 254 0.10 4.30 0.88
CA SER A 254 0.58 3.53 2.02
C SER A 254 2.11 3.59 2.11
N ILE A 255 2.69 3.16 3.23
CA ILE A 255 4.15 2.99 3.33
C ILE A 255 4.71 2.00 2.29
N SER A 256 3.86 1.11 1.78
CA SER A 256 4.18 0.13 0.73
C SER A 256 4.02 0.68 -0.69
N GLY A 257 3.63 1.95 -0.86
CA GLY A 257 3.42 2.60 -2.16
C GLY A 257 2.02 2.47 -2.76
N ASP A 258 1.13 1.68 -2.14
CA ASP A 258 -0.24 1.48 -2.61
C ASP A 258 -1.06 2.79 -2.52
N SER A 259 -1.67 3.22 -3.61
CA SER A 259 -2.45 4.47 -3.65
C SER A 259 -3.85 4.32 -3.05
N LEU A 260 -4.29 5.33 -2.30
CA LEU A 260 -5.68 5.46 -1.86
C LEU A 260 -6.60 5.62 -3.07
N ARG A 261 -7.82 5.07 -3.02
CA ARG A 261 -8.81 5.24 -4.10
C ARG A 261 -9.37 6.66 -4.21
N GLY A 262 -8.92 7.56 -3.35
CA GLY A 262 -9.58 8.82 -3.01
C GLY A 262 -10.79 8.58 -2.11
N PHE A 263 -11.08 9.53 -1.23
CA PHE A 263 -12.21 9.46 -0.32
C PHE A 263 -12.77 10.85 -0.04
N ILE A 264 -14.08 10.98 -0.03
CA ILE A 264 -14.76 12.23 0.29
C ILE A 264 -15.84 11.97 1.34
N TRP A 265 -15.96 12.89 2.29
CA TRP A 265 -17.07 12.91 3.23
C TRP A 265 -17.48 14.33 3.55
N GLN A 266 -18.63 14.50 4.18
CA GLN A 266 -19.14 15.80 4.57
C GLN A 266 -19.70 15.78 6.00
N PHE A 267 -19.71 16.94 6.65
CA PHE A 267 -20.36 17.19 7.94
C PHE A 267 -20.88 18.64 7.98
N THR A 268 -21.70 18.96 8.97
CA THR A 268 -22.33 20.28 9.10
C THR A 268 -21.88 20.97 10.38
N SER A 269 -21.26 22.13 10.21
CA SER A 269 -20.88 23.03 11.31
C SER A 269 -22.11 23.50 12.08
N ILE A 270 -21.97 23.62 13.40
CA ILE A 270 -23.03 24.05 14.30
C ILE A 270 -23.55 25.43 13.94
N VAL A 271 -24.83 25.68 14.20
CA VAL A 271 -25.41 27.03 14.17
C VAL A 271 -25.56 27.48 15.61
N ASP A 272 -24.83 28.52 16.03
CA ASP A 272 -25.08 29.13 17.32
C ASP A 272 -26.28 30.08 17.21
N GLY A 273 -27.32 29.88 18.04
CA GLY A 273 -28.51 30.75 18.09
C GLY A 273 -29.69 30.41 17.17
N GLY A 274 -29.73 29.24 16.55
CA GLY A 274 -30.80 28.83 15.62
C GLY A 274 -32.17 28.46 16.24
N SER A 275 -32.38 28.56 17.55
CA SER A 275 -33.70 28.31 18.15
C SER A 275 -34.55 29.59 18.13
N GLY A 276 -34.88 30.07 16.93
CA GLY A 276 -36.03 30.95 16.80
C GLY A 276 -37.27 30.17 17.21
N VAL A 277 -37.75 30.34 18.44
CA VAL A 277 -39.09 29.89 18.80
C VAL A 277 -40.05 30.79 18.04
N TYR A 278 -40.50 30.34 16.87
CA TYR A 278 -41.64 30.95 16.21
C TYR A 278 -42.85 30.68 17.10
N ASN A 279 -43.20 31.65 17.95
CA ASN A 279 -44.47 31.62 18.65
C ASN A 279 -45.59 31.50 17.60
N PHE A 280 -46.58 30.66 17.89
CA PHE A 280 -47.75 30.49 17.01
C PHE A 280 -48.33 31.86 16.64
N PHE A 281 -48.76 31.98 15.38
CA PHE A 281 -49.50 33.13 14.90
C PHE A 281 -50.69 33.38 15.83
N ASN A 282 -50.73 34.53 16.51
CA ASN A 282 -51.95 34.95 17.20
C ASN A 282 -52.89 35.55 16.15
N THR A 283 -53.94 34.81 15.79
CA THR A 283 -55.05 35.36 15.01
C THR A 283 -55.94 36.17 15.96
N TYR A 284 -55.91 37.50 15.83
CA TYR A 284 -56.87 38.35 16.53
C TYR A 284 -58.12 38.49 15.67
N THR A 285 -59.28 38.08 16.20
CA THR A 285 -60.56 38.34 15.55
C THR A 285 -60.82 39.83 15.50
N VAL A 286 -61.03 40.39 14.31
CA VAL A 286 -61.45 41.79 14.16
C VAL A 286 -62.86 41.97 14.74
N GLY A 287 -63.06 42.99 15.58
CA GLY A 287 -64.38 43.38 16.06
C GLY A 287 -65.17 44.16 15.00
N ASN A 288 -66.46 44.39 15.25
CA ASN A 288 -67.36 45.15 14.35
C ASN A 288 -67.28 46.69 14.55
N ALA A 289 -66.15 47.20 15.02
CA ALA A 289 -65.90 48.63 15.31
C ALA A 289 -64.75 49.16 14.42
N PRO A 290 -64.61 50.48 14.21
CA PRO A 290 -63.60 51.05 13.31
C PRO A 290 -62.13 50.89 13.77
N ILE A 291 -61.86 50.21 14.88
CA ILE A 291 -60.52 49.93 15.40
C ILE A 291 -60.48 48.46 15.79
N SER A 292 -59.61 47.66 15.16
CA SER A 292 -59.57 46.21 15.38
C SER A 292 -58.44 45.73 16.31
N VAL A 293 -57.34 46.48 16.43
CA VAL A 293 -56.22 46.17 17.35
C VAL A 293 -55.69 47.46 17.94
N ILE A 294 -55.48 47.49 19.25
CA ILE A 294 -54.81 48.59 19.97
C ILE A 294 -53.60 47.97 20.67
N SER A 295 -52.39 48.41 20.31
CA SER A 295 -51.20 48.15 21.12
C SER A 295 -51.09 49.25 22.18
N ALA A 296 -50.98 48.87 23.45
CA ALA A 296 -50.55 49.77 24.52
C ALA A 296 -49.03 49.77 24.62
#